data_AF-A0A2V9AH63-F1
#
_entry.id   AF-A0A2V9AH63-F1
#
_cell.length_a   1.000
_cell.length_b   1.000
_cell.length_c   1.000
_cell.angle_alpha   90.00
_cell.angle_beta   90.00
_cell.angle_gamma   90.00
#
_symmetry.space_group_name_H-M   'P 1'
#
loop_
_entity.id
_entity.type
_entity.pdbx_description
1 polymer ?
#
loop_
_entity_poly.entity_id
_entity_poly.type
_entity_poly.pdbx_seq_one_letter_code
_entity_poly.pdbx_strand_id
1 'polypeptide(L)'
;MGREPTYAHEWNAAGNSEIKLQISRRETPTLAPVRMPQIEQSYFDLLPFAPAEINCLALPEILTEKIRACYQRNKARDIYDLGIYATRPLDQPLIRRLVVLKLWQARDTFDPARLINKFEHGAEFDWDDLRDLVRRDARIDRERICADCVRGFWFLADLTSEERTLAGDRHQREQALWESLHPARARS
;
A
#
# COMPACT_ATOMS: atom_id res chain seq x y z
N MET A 1 4.82 -14.13 11.95
CA MET A 1 4.76 -13.15 13.06
C MET A 1 5.64 -11.97 12.71
N GLY A 2 5.16 -10.75 12.93
CA GLY A 2 6.00 -9.54 12.81
C GLY A 2 6.98 -9.45 13.96
N ARG A 3 8.16 -8.85 13.75
CA ARG A 3 9.11 -8.50 14.81
C ARG A 3 9.32 -6.99 14.82
N GLU A 4 9.36 -6.42 16.01
CA GLU A 4 9.62 -5.00 16.29
C GLU A 4 10.90 -4.87 17.12
N PRO A 5 12.11 -4.94 16.53
CA PRO A 5 13.34 -4.74 17.28
C PRO A 5 13.49 -3.28 17.72
N THR A 6 13.91 -3.09 18.97
CA THR A 6 14.21 -1.77 19.54
C THR A 6 15.63 -1.34 19.14
N TYR A 7 15.76 -0.17 18.52
CA TYR A 7 17.05 0.45 18.20
C TYR A 7 17.48 1.40 19.33
N ALA A 8 18.72 1.29 19.79
CA ALA A 8 19.32 2.19 20.76
C ALA A 8 20.73 2.60 20.33
N HIS A 9 21.08 3.87 20.54
CA HIS A 9 22.42 4.42 20.28
C HIS A 9 22.74 5.50 21.30
N GLU A 10 24.03 5.71 21.60
CA GLU A 10 24.52 6.70 22.57
C GLU A 10 23.95 8.12 22.36
N TRP A 11 23.82 8.61 21.12
CA TRP A 11 23.27 9.94 20.83
C TRP A 11 21.76 10.06 21.08
N ASN A 12 21.08 8.95 21.37
CA ASN A 12 19.65 8.86 21.64
C ASN A 12 19.39 8.17 23.00
N ALA A 13 20.31 8.31 23.96
CA ALA A 13 20.20 7.72 25.29
C ALA A 13 18.97 8.19 26.09
N ALA A 14 18.45 9.38 25.78
CA ALA A 14 17.23 9.91 26.39
C ALA A 14 15.92 9.27 25.87
N GLY A 15 15.98 8.45 24.82
CA GLY A 15 14.81 7.81 24.22
C GLY A 15 13.85 8.77 23.51
N ASN A 16 14.32 9.98 23.18
CA ASN A 16 13.48 11.02 22.57
C ASN A 16 13.09 10.73 21.11
N SER A 17 13.75 9.76 20.47
CA SER A 17 13.44 9.29 19.13
C SER A 17 13.39 7.75 19.12
N GLU A 18 12.41 7.16 18.45
CA GLU A 18 12.32 5.70 18.31
C GLU A 18 12.24 5.34 16.83
N ILE A 19 13.07 4.39 16.39
CA ILE A 19 12.95 3.79 15.06
C ILE A 19 12.28 2.44 15.24
N LYS A 20 11.03 2.34 14.78
CA LYS A 20 10.28 1.07 14.75
C LYS A 20 10.55 0.35 13.45
N LEU A 21 11.24 -0.78 13.51
CA LEU A 21 11.42 -1.67 12.36
C LEU A 21 10.36 -2.77 12.41
N GLN A 22 9.65 -3.03 11.30
CA GLN A 22 8.71 -4.15 11.22
C GLN A 22 9.09 -5.07 10.07
N ILE A 23 9.27 -6.36 10.38
CA ILE A 23 9.59 -7.39 9.37
C ILE A 23 8.38 -8.32 9.20
N SER A 24 7.79 -8.32 8.00
CA SER A 24 6.74 -9.29 7.63
C SER A 24 7.37 -10.52 6.95
N ARG A 25 6.88 -11.70 7.34
CA ARG A 25 7.21 -13.00 6.69
C ARG A 25 5.95 -13.71 6.17
N ARG A 26 4.84 -12.98 6.07
CA ARG A 26 3.53 -13.57 5.72
C ARG A 26 3.47 -13.95 4.25
N GLU A 27 4.10 -13.15 3.40
CA GLU A 27 4.00 -13.25 1.95
C GLU A 27 5.34 -12.85 1.33
N THR A 28 5.62 -13.40 0.15
CA THR A 28 6.72 -12.96 -0.72
C THR A 28 6.18 -11.87 -1.65
N PRO A 29 6.99 -10.84 -2.00
CA PRO A 29 6.60 -9.88 -3.03
C PRO A 29 6.12 -10.59 -4.31
N THR A 30 4.99 -10.14 -4.84
CA THR A 30 4.38 -10.67 -6.08
C THR A 30 5.16 -10.21 -7.31
N LEU A 31 5.67 -8.98 -7.27
CA LEU A 31 6.58 -8.44 -8.27
C LEU A 31 8.03 -8.50 -7.77
N ALA A 32 8.98 -8.51 -8.70
CA ALA A 32 10.39 -8.39 -8.36
C ALA A 32 10.65 -7.05 -7.65
N PRO A 33 11.40 -7.03 -6.53
CA PRO A 33 11.84 -5.79 -5.91
C PRO A 33 12.64 -4.92 -6.88
N VAL A 34 12.55 -3.61 -6.71
CA VAL A 34 13.27 -2.61 -7.50
C VAL A 34 14.29 -1.89 -6.63
N ARG A 35 15.47 -1.61 -7.18
CA ARG A 35 16.44 -0.73 -6.52
C ARG A 35 16.10 0.72 -6.81
N MET A 36 15.93 1.52 -5.76
CA MET A 36 15.58 2.93 -5.87
C MET A 36 16.63 3.78 -5.16
N PRO A 37 17.07 4.91 -5.76
CA PRO A 37 17.83 5.90 -5.03
C PRO A 37 16.96 6.52 -3.93
N GLN A 38 17.59 6.97 -2.85
CA GLN A 38 16.90 7.74 -1.82
C GLN A 38 16.50 9.12 -2.37
N ILE A 39 15.38 9.65 -1.92
CA ILE A 39 14.99 11.03 -2.24
C ILE A 39 16.02 11.96 -1.62
N GLU A 40 16.64 12.79 -2.45
CA GLU A 40 17.66 13.74 -2.02
C GLU A 40 17.16 14.61 -0.86
N GLN A 41 17.94 14.63 0.24
CA GLN A 41 17.68 15.47 1.39
C GLN A 41 18.83 16.47 1.57
N SER A 42 18.53 17.65 2.08
CA SER A 42 19.53 18.72 2.29
C SER A 42 20.68 18.31 3.22
N TYR A 43 20.50 17.29 4.07
CA TYR A 43 21.57 16.80 4.94
C TYR A 43 22.49 15.76 4.25
N PHE A 44 22.19 15.33 3.03
CA PHE A 44 23.02 14.34 2.33
C PHE A 44 24.45 14.85 2.09
N ASP A 45 24.62 16.14 1.84
CA ASP A 45 25.94 16.79 1.68
C ASP A 45 26.80 16.74 2.96
N LEU A 46 26.19 16.47 4.12
CA LEU A 46 26.87 16.38 5.41
C LEU A 46 27.25 14.93 5.77
N LEU A 47 26.84 13.95 4.98
CA LEU A 47 27.15 12.55 5.25
C LEU A 47 28.60 12.24 4.86
N PRO A 48 29.34 11.48 5.68
CA PRO A 48 30.69 11.03 5.32
C PRO A 48 30.68 9.90 4.27
N PHE A 49 29.52 9.59 3.68
CA PHE A 49 29.30 8.54 2.70
C PHE A 49 28.19 8.92 1.73
N ALA A 50 28.22 8.33 0.53
CA ALA A 50 27.13 8.45 -0.43
C ALA A 50 25.92 7.60 0.00
N PRO A 51 24.69 8.14 0.00
CA PRO A 51 23.48 7.35 0.25
C PRO A 51 23.36 6.16 -0.72
N ALA A 52 23.14 4.97 -0.18
CA ALA A 52 22.95 3.76 -0.98
C ALA A 52 21.54 3.70 -1.58
N GLU A 53 21.41 2.99 -2.70
CA GLU A 53 20.10 2.57 -3.21
C GLU A 53 19.46 1.53 -2.29
N ILE A 54 18.13 1.54 -2.24
CA ILE A 54 17.33 0.68 -1.37
C ILE A 54 16.51 -0.29 -2.23
N ASN A 55 16.46 -1.56 -1.81
CA ASN A 55 15.53 -2.54 -2.37
C ASN A 55 14.12 -2.24 -1.87
N CYS A 56 13.25 -1.83 -2.79
CA CYS A 56 11.87 -1.46 -2.53
C CYS A 56 10.89 -2.40 -3.23
N LEU A 57 9.68 -2.50 -2.72
CA LEU A 57 8.57 -3.05 -3.50
C LEU A 57 8.36 -2.18 -4.76
N ALA A 58 7.98 -2.79 -5.87
CA ALA A 58 7.59 -2.05 -7.05
C ALA A 58 6.36 -1.18 -6.72
N LEU A 59 6.28 0.03 -7.29
CA LEU A 59 5.19 0.97 -6.99
C LEU A 59 3.77 0.37 -7.14
N PRO A 60 3.45 -0.41 -8.19
CA PRO A 60 2.15 -1.07 -8.29
C PRO A 60 1.84 -1.98 -7.10
N GLU A 61 2.85 -2.67 -6.56
CA GLU A 61 2.69 -3.53 -5.38
C GLU A 61 2.57 -2.72 -4.09
N ILE A 62 3.32 -1.61 -3.94
CA ILE A 62 3.13 -0.67 -2.81
C ILE A 62 1.68 -0.17 -2.77
N LEU A 63 1.18 0.31 -3.90
CA LEU A 63 -0.19 0.81 -4.02
C LEU A 63 -1.21 -0.30 -3.74
N THR A 64 -0.95 -1.51 -4.21
CA THR A 64 -1.80 -2.67 -3.92
C THR A 64 -1.88 -2.97 -2.42
N GLU A 65 -0.76 -3.00 -1.71
CA GLU A 65 -0.76 -3.23 -0.26
C GLU A 65 -1.48 -2.10 0.48
N LYS A 66 -1.38 -0.85 0.00
CA LYS A 66 -2.14 0.28 0.53
C LYS A 66 -3.64 0.14 0.28
N ILE A 67 -4.05 -0.28 -0.91
CA ILE A 67 -5.46 -0.57 -1.23
C ILE A 67 -5.98 -1.71 -0.34
N ARG A 68 -5.25 -2.81 -0.22
CA ARG A 68 -5.60 -3.94 0.65
C ARG A 68 -5.74 -3.50 2.11
N ALA A 69 -4.74 -2.80 2.65
CA ALA A 69 -4.80 -2.30 4.01
C ALA A 69 -6.01 -1.36 4.19
N CYS A 70 -6.19 -0.42 3.29
CA CYS A 70 -7.32 0.51 3.30
C CYS A 70 -8.67 -0.20 3.14
N TYR A 71 -8.75 -1.32 2.42
CA TYR A 71 -9.96 -2.14 2.34
C TYR A 71 -10.27 -2.83 3.68
N GLN A 72 -9.24 -3.33 4.38
CA GLN A 72 -9.36 -4.13 5.59
C GLN A 72 -9.47 -3.31 6.89
N ARG A 73 -9.01 -2.05 6.92
CA ARG A 73 -9.04 -1.18 8.10
C ARG A 73 -9.30 0.29 7.73
N ASN A 74 -9.62 1.12 8.72
CA ASN A 74 -10.02 2.53 8.51
C ASN A 74 -8.93 3.53 8.92
N LYS A 75 -7.67 3.26 8.56
CA LYS A 75 -6.54 4.14 8.92
C LYS A 75 -6.36 5.26 7.91
N ALA A 76 -6.42 6.52 8.37
CA ALA A 76 -6.34 7.67 7.48
C ALA A 76 -4.98 7.78 6.74
N ARG A 77 -3.92 7.18 7.32
CA ARG A 77 -2.61 7.03 6.68
C ARG A 77 -2.69 6.32 5.32
N ASP A 78 -3.51 5.26 5.23
CA ASP A 78 -3.60 4.47 4.02
C ASP A 78 -4.32 5.23 2.90
N ILE A 79 -5.45 5.88 3.19
CA ILE A 79 -6.16 6.72 2.20
C ILE A 79 -5.36 7.98 1.83
N TYR A 80 -4.62 8.57 2.76
CA TYR A 80 -3.74 9.71 2.47
C TYR A 80 -2.65 9.34 1.47
N ASP A 81 -1.96 8.21 1.69
CA ASP A 81 -0.95 7.70 0.76
C ASP A 81 -1.57 7.41 -0.62
N LEU A 82 -2.77 6.81 -0.66
CA LEU A 82 -3.50 6.60 -1.92
C LEU A 82 -3.84 7.92 -2.61
N GLY A 83 -4.26 8.94 -1.86
CA GLY A 83 -4.58 10.28 -2.38
C GLY A 83 -3.39 10.96 -3.05
N ILE A 84 -2.16 10.77 -2.54
CA ILE A 84 -0.93 11.30 -3.16
C ILE A 84 -0.71 10.75 -4.58
N TYR A 85 -1.15 9.53 -4.86
CA TYR A 85 -0.96 8.85 -6.13
C TYR A 85 -2.22 8.81 -7.01
N ALA A 86 -3.39 9.14 -6.46
CA ALA A 86 -4.67 9.01 -7.14
C ALA A 86 -4.77 9.84 -8.43
N THR A 87 -4.02 10.94 -8.54
CA THR A 87 -4.00 11.80 -9.73
C THR A 87 -2.82 11.54 -10.67
N ARG A 88 -2.00 10.51 -10.39
CA ARG A 88 -0.85 10.15 -11.23
C ARG A 88 -1.24 9.09 -12.26
N PRO A 89 -0.50 8.95 -13.37
CA PRO A 89 -0.67 7.80 -14.26
C PRO A 89 -0.39 6.49 -13.51
N LEU A 90 -1.35 5.58 -13.55
CA LEU A 90 -1.28 4.27 -12.89
C LEU A 90 -1.40 3.16 -13.94
N ASP A 91 -0.66 2.06 -13.74
CA ASP A 91 -0.92 0.81 -14.45
C ASP A 91 -2.15 0.13 -13.82
N GLN A 92 -3.32 0.64 -14.20
CA GLN A 92 -4.61 0.27 -13.62
C GLN A 92 -4.90 -1.24 -13.76
N PRO A 93 -4.70 -1.89 -14.93
CA PRO A 93 -4.93 -3.33 -15.05
C PRO A 93 -4.01 -4.15 -14.13
N LEU A 94 -2.74 -3.77 -14.01
CA LEU A 94 -1.81 -4.46 -13.11
C LEU A 94 -2.20 -4.31 -11.65
N ILE A 95 -2.48 -3.07 -11.20
CA ILE A 95 -2.87 -2.81 -9.81
C ILE A 95 -4.17 -3.55 -9.47
N ARG A 96 -5.17 -3.51 -10.34
CA ARG A 96 -6.46 -4.20 -10.12
C ARG A 96 -6.25 -5.69 -9.93
N ARG A 97 -5.48 -6.33 -10.81
CA ARG A 97 -5.15 -7.75 -10.70
C ARG A 97 -4.42 -8.07 -9.40
N LEU A 98 -3.41 -7.26 -9.05
CA LEU A 98 -2.65 -7.46 -7.82
C LEU A 98 -3.53 -7.34 -6.56
N VAL A 99 -4.49 -6.40 -6.53
CA VAL A 99 -5.45 -6.26 -5.41
C VAL A 99 -6.25 -7.54 -5.21
N VAL A 100 -6.80 -8.10 -6.29
CA VAL A 100 -7.55 -9.37 -6.24
C VAL A 100 -6.66 -10.51 -5.72
N LEU A 101 -5.45 -10.66 -6.27
CA LEU A 101 -4.51 -11.70 -5.86
C LEU A 101 -4.13 -11.60 -4.38
N LYS A 102 -3.83 -10.39 -3.91
CA LYS A 102 -3.40 -10.15 -2.51
C LYS A 102 -4.54 -10.34 -1.52
N LEU A 103 -5.76 -9.92 -1.84
CA LEU A 103 -6.93 -10.17 -0.99
C LEU A 103 -7.30 -11.65 -0.96
N TRP A 104 -7.24 -12.34 -2.09
CA TRP A 104 -7.44 -13.79 -2.15
C TRP A 104 -6.40 -14.54 -1.30
N GLN A 105 -5.12 -14.17 -1.38
CA GLN A 105 -4.07 -14.73 -0.51
C GLN A 105 -4.36 -14.49 0.98
N ALA A 106 -4.93 -13.33 1.31
CA ALA A 106 -5.37 -12.97 2.66
C ALA A 106 -6.63 -13.71 3.13
N ARG A 107 -7.23 -14.58 2.29
CA ARG A 107 -8.53 -15.24 2.52
C ARG A 107 -9.69 -14.25 2.68
N ASP A 108 -9.58 -13.13 1.98
CA ASP A 108 -10.58 -12.07 1.95
C ASP A 108 -11.22 -12.01 0.57
N THR A 109 -12.48 -11.56 0.53
CA THR A 109 -13.20 -11.31 -0.73
C THR A 109 -13.05 -9.86 -1.13
N PHE A 110 -12.98 -9.58 -2.43
CA PHE A 110 -12.89 -8.21 -2.92
C PHE A 110 -14.22 -7.76 -3.53
N ASP A 111 -14.87 -6.80 -2.87
CA ASP A 111 -15.97 -6.02 -3.41
C ASP A 111 -15.48 -4.58 -3.69
N PRO A 112 -15.24 -4.21 -4.96
CA PRO A 112 -14.79 -2.87 -5.30
C PRO A 112 -15.78 -1.78 -4.87
N ALA A 113 -17.10 -2.05 -4.93
CA ALA A 113 -18.11 -1.07 -4.58
C ALA A 113 -18.01 -0.69 -3.09
N ARG A 114 -17.73 -1.68 -2.22
CA ARG A 114 -17.45 -1.43 -0.80
C ARG A 114 -16.27 -0.48 -0.60
N LEU A 115 -15.18 -0.65 -1.35
CA LEU A 115 -14.02 0.25 -1.24
C LEU A 115 -14.34 1.66 -1.74
N ILE A 116 -15.04 1.79 -2.86
CA ILE A 116 -15.40 3.09 -3.40
C ILE A 116 -16.37 3.83 -2.47
N ASN A 117 -17.41 3.16 -1.98
CA ASN A 117 -18.32 3.73 -0.99
C ASN A 117 -17.56 4.24 0.23
N LYS A 118 -16.53 3.51 0.68
CA LYS A 118 -15.69 3.94 1.79
C LYS A 118 -14.93 5.24 1.49
N PHE A 119 -14.42 5.40 0.28
CA PHE A 119 -13.78 6.64 -0.16
C PHE A 119 -14.77 7.80 -0.25
N GLU A 120 -15.97 7.57 -0.80
CA GLU A 120 -17.02 8.58 -0.93
C GLU A 120 -17.45 9.15 0.43
N HIS A 121 -17.63 8.29 1.43
CA HIS A 121 -18.09 8.72 2.74
C HIS A 121 -16.98 9.35 3.57
N GLY A 122 -15.78 8.77 3.59
CA GLY A 122 -14.60 9.32 4.25
C GLY A 122 -14.66 9.46 5.79
N ALA A 123 -15.86 9.42 6.39
CA ALA A 123 -16.10 9.66 7.81
C ALA A 123 -15.58 8.56 8.72
N GLU A 124 -15.45 7.34 8.18
CA GLU A 124 -14.94 6.20 8.93
C GLU A 124 -13.43 6.25 9.19
N PHE A 125 -12.68 7.09 8.47
CA PHE A 125 -11.24 7.18 8.63
C PHE A 125 -10.86 7.92 9.92
N ASP A 126 -9.89 7.33 10.63
CA ASP A 126 -9.25 7.92 11.80
C ASP A 126 -8.30 9.06 11.38
N TRP A 127 -8.87 10.22 11.02
CA TRP A 127 -8.11 11.38 10.51
C TRP A 127 -7.15 12.00 11.53
N ASP A 128 -7.37 11.74 12.82
CA ASP A 128 -6.53 12.22 13.89
C ASP A 128 -5.16 11.52 13.92
N ASP A 129 -5.10 10.26 13.46
CA ASP A 129 -3.89 9.45 13.30
C ASP A 129 -2.91 9.97 12.22
N LEU A 130 -3.33 10.93 11.39
CA LEU A 130 -2.45 11.59 10.41
C LEU A 130 -1.61 12.71 11.00
N ARG A 131 -1.98 13.27 12.16
CA ARG A 131 -1.32 14.45 12.74
C ARG A 131 0.17 14.22 13.04
N ASP A 132 0.55 12.98 13.32
CA ASP A 132 1.93 12.60 13.62
C ASP A 132 2.80 12.37 12.37
N LEU A 133 2.18 12.35 11.18
CA LEU A 133 2.84 12.03 9.91
C LEU A 133 2.99 13.22 8.98
N VAL A 134 2.04 14.14 9.01
CA VAL A 134 2.11 15.34 8.19
C VAL A 134 2.79 16.46 8.95
N ARG A 135 3.35 17.44 8.23
CA ARG A 135 3.89 18.64 8.88
C ARG A 135 2.79 19.30 9.72
N ARG A 136 3.15 19.88 10.87
CA ARG A 136 2.18 20.47 11.81
C ARG A 136 1.32 21.58 11.18
N ASP A 137 1.81 22.21 10.13
CA ASP A 137 1.16 23.26 9.35
C ASP A 137 0.45 22.75 8.09
N ALA A 138 0.56 21.45 7.77
CA ALA A 138 -0.09 20.87 6.60
C ALA A 138 -1.60 20.83 6.81
N ARG A 139 -2.33 21.59 5.99
CA ARG A 139 -3.80 21.51 5.94
C ARG A 139 -4.20 20.22 5.23
N ILE A 140 -4.71 19.24 5.98
CA ILE A 140 -5.26 17.99 5.43
C ILE A 140 -6.64 18.29 4.84
N ASP A 141 -6.73 18.31 3.51
CA ASP A 141 -7.99 18.48 2.78
C ASP A 141 -8.66 17.11 2.55
N ARG A 142 -9.47 16.69 3.53
CA ARG A 142 -10.09 15.36 3.57
C ARG A 142 -11.03 15.13 2.39
N GLU A 143 -11.84 16.13 2.07
CA GLU A 143 -12.81 16.08 0.96
C GLU A 143 -12.08 15.89 -0.37
N ARG A 144 -11.00 16.66 -0.59
CA ARG A 144 -10.17 16.50 -1.79
C ARG A 144 -9.54 15.10 -1.85
N ILE A 145 -8.95 14.61 -0.76
CA ILE A 145 -8.34 13.27 -0.73
C ILE A 145 -9.36 12.19 -1.09
N CYS A 146 -10.55 12.22 -0.46
CA CYS A 146 -11.64 11.30 -0.75
C CYS A 146 -12.06 11.37 -2.23
N ALA A 147 -12.30 12.57 -2.75
CA ALA A 147 -12.71 12.77 -4.15
C ALA A 147 -11.63 12.31 -5.15
N ASP A 148 -10.36 12.58 -4.87
CA ASP A 148 -9.22 12.11 -5.66
C ASP A 148 -9.15 10.58 -5.64
N CYS A 149 -9.31 9.94 -4.48
CA CYS A 149 -9.32 8.47 -4.36
C CYS A 149 -10.49 7.82 -5.12
N VAL A 150 -11.71 8.37 -5.02
CA VAL A 150 -12.87 7.87 -5.78
C VAL A 150 -12.56 7.88 -7.28
N ARG A 151 -12.08 9.02 -7.81
CA ARG A 151 -11.76 9.16 -9.23
C ARG A 151 -10.58 8.28 -9.65
N GLY A 152 -9.51 8.30 -8.88
CA GLY A 152 -8.23 7.65 -9.21
C GLY A 152 -8.28 6.13 -9.15
N PHE A 153 -9.16 5.56 -8.32
CA PHE A 153 -9.27 4.12 -8.10
C PHE A 153 -10.59 3.50 -8.58
N TRP A 154 -11.45 4.25 -9.27
CA TRP A 154 -12.70 3.72 -9.85
C TRP A 154 -12.48 2.50 -10.76
N PHE A 155 -11.32 2.42 -11.43
CA PHE A 155 -10.95 1.30 -12.30
C PHE A 155 -10.96 -0.07 -11.60
N LEU A 156 -10.89 -0.11 -10.27
CA LEU A 156 -11.00 -1.35 -9.49
C LEU A 156 -12.37 -2.02 -9.65
N ALA A 157 -13.41 -1.28 -10.04
CA ALA A 157 -14.73 -1.83 -10.34
C ALA A 157 -14.77 -2.61 -11.66
N ASP A 158 -13.83 -2.37 -12.57
CA ASP A 158 -13.76 -3.01 -13.89
C ASP A 158 -12.99 -4.34 -13.82
N LEU A 159 -13.41 -5.24 -12.93
CA LEU A 159 -12.81 -6.57 -12.81
C LEU A 159 -13.04 -7.38 -14.11
N THR A 160 -12.05 -8.17 -14.53
CA THR A 160 -12.26 -9.19 -15.58
C THR A 160 -13.13 -10.34 -15.06
N SER A 161 -13.58 -11.24 -15.94
CA SER A 161 -14.31 -12.45 -15.51
C SER A 161 -13.47 -13.32 -14.57
N GLU A 162 -12.19 -13.50 -14.88
CA GLU A 162 -11.24 -14.25 -14.06
C GLU A 162 -11.00 -13.58 -12.70
N GLU A 163 -10.80 -12.26 -12.71
CA GLU A 163 -10.64 -11.46 -11.49
C GLU A 163 -11.90 -11.51 -10.60
N ARG A 164 -13.11 -11.48 -11.20
CA ARG A 164 -14.38 -11.64 -10.46
C ARG A 164 -14.50 -13.01 -9.80
N THR A 165 -14.18 -14.07 -10.52
CA THR A 165 -14.19 -15.44 -9.99
C THR A 165 -13.29 -15.53 -8.76
N LEU A 166 -12.06 -15.02 -8.87
CA LEU A 166 -11.10 -15.08 -7.77
C LEU A 166 -11.49 -14.15 -6.60
N ALA A 167 -12.02 -12.96 -6.87
CA ALA A 167 -12.48 -12.02 -5.86
C ALA A 167 -13.62 -12.59 -4.98
N GLY A 168 -14.44 -13.50 -5.52
CA GLY A 168 -15.51 -14.19 -4.80
C GLY A 168 -15.08 -15.50 -4.11
N ASP A 169 -13.91 -16.05 -4.44
CA ASP A 169 -13.44 -17.34 -3.93
C ASP A 169 -12.79 -17.23 -2.53
N ARG A 170 -13.63 -16.98 -1.52
CA ARG A 170 -13.20 -16.89 -0.11
C ARG A 170 -12.45 -18.14 0.38
N HIS A 171 -12.77 -19.30 -0.18
CA HIS A 171 -12.25 -20.58 0.29
C HIS A 171 -10.97 -21.03 -0.41
N GLN A 172 -10.39 -20.18 -1.27
CA GLN A 172 -9.15 -20.48 -2.00
C GLN A 172 -9.20 -21.78 -2.82
N ARG A 173 -10.34 -22.05 -3.45
CA ARG A 173 -10.57 -23.20 -4.33
C ARG A 173 -9.96 -23.00 -5.72
N GLU A 174 -9.91 -21.76 -6.19
CA GLU A 174 -9.48 -21.38 -7.54
C GLU A 174 -7.95 -21.19 -7.63
N GLN A 175 -7.18 -22.17 -7.12
CA GLN A 175 -5.72 -22.08 -7.07
C GLN A 175 -5.08 -22.00 -8.46
N ALA A 176 -5.56 -22.81 -9.41
CA ALA A 176 -5.04 -22.81 -10.77
C ALA A 176 -5.25 -21.45 -11.47
N LEU A 177 -6.39 -20.81 -11.22
CA LEU A 177 -6.67 -19.47 -11.71
C LEU A 177 -5.80 -18.41 -11.03
N TRP A 178 -5.58 -18.53 -9.72
CA TRP A 178 -4.64 -17.66 -9.01
C TRP A 178 -3.23 -17.78 -9.61
N GLU A 179 -2.77 -19.00 -9.88
CA GLU A 179 -1.46 -19.24 -10.49
C GLU A 179 -1.34 -18.66 -11.90
N SER A 180 -2.38 -18.81 -12.75
CA SER A 180 -2.38 -18.28 -14.12
C SER A 180 -2.37 -16.75 -14.15
N LEU A 181 -3.02 -16.11 -13.18
CA LEU A 181 -3.05 -14.64 -13.06
C LEU A 181 -1.80 -14.06 -12.38
N HIS A 182 -1.04 -14.88 -11.64
CA HIS A 182 0.11 -14.41 -10.88
C HIS A 182 1.28 -14.00 -11.81
N PRO A 183 1.76 -12.74 -11.78
CA PRO A 183 2.73 -12.23 -12.76
C PRO A 183 4.04 -13.03 -12.87
N ALA A 184 4.48 -13.65 -11.79
CA ALA A 184 5.68 -14.50 -11.76
C ALA A 184 5.46 -15.94 -12.27
N ARG A 185 4.20 -16.37 -12.40
CA ARG A 185 3.81 -17.74 -12.79
C ARG A 185 3.10 -17.80 -14.14
N ALA A 186 2.52 -16.69 -14.61
CA ALA A 186 1.90 -16.56 -15.93
C ALA A 186 2.86 -16.69 -17.14
N ARG A 187 4.15 -17.00 -16.92
CA ARG A 187 5.17 -17.16 -17.97
C ARG A 187 5.79 -18.57 -18.03
N SER A 188 5.14 -19.56 -17.43
CA SER A 188 5.51 -20.98 -17.58
C SER A 188 4.63 -21.68 -18.61
#